data_AF-A0A8H7LUJ7-F1
#
_entry.id   AF-A0A8H7LUJ7-F1
#
_cell.length_a   1.000
_cell.length_b   1.000
_cell.length_c   1.000
_cell.angle_alpha   90.00
_cell.angle_beta   90.00
_cell.angle_gamma   90.00
#
_symmetry.space_group_name_H-M   'P 1'
#
loop_
_entity.id
_entity.type
_entity.pdbx_description
1 polymer ?
#
loop_
_entity_poly.entity_id
_entity_poly.type
_entity_poly.pdbx_seq_one_letter_code
_entity_poly.pdbx_strand_id
1 'polypeptide(L)'
;MLQSTASMSVAQSADYNDLPLPPLDTLDSALDVPGELADEGMEQHSALEVQTAVGAAIKGMAELYQLNLSDCKLKEAREVFPKASGFANQIHASGTLQAAFAELCVACKNILTTKKEMPMQQVATCWGSAAACGQTHKDLQVVVEIMTSKPVYKLREFQMLSTQWDILQEVNECLKVFEEPTHMHSQKGVPLIH
;
A
#
# COMPACT_ATOMS: atom_id res chain seq x y z
N MET A 1 9.64 -69.29 -14.11
CA MET A 1 10.68 -68.49 -14.80
C MET A 1 10.43 -67.03 -14.51
N LEU A 2 11.49 -66.37 -14.02
CA LEU A 2 11.80 -64.93 -14.03
C LEU A 2 10.93 -63.93 -13.23
N GLN A 3 11.56 -63.47 -12.14
CA GLN A 3 11.35 -62.19 -11.45
C GLN A 3 11.56 -61.00 -12.40
N SER A 4 10.91 -59.86 -12.13
CA SER A 4 11.58 -58.56 -12.23
C SER A 4 10.89 -57.51 -11.36
N THR A 5 11.71 -56.88 -10.52
CA THR A 5 11.44 -55.80 -9.57
C THR A 5 11.35 -54.44 -10.25
N ALA A 6 10.52 -53.53 -9.73
CA ALA A 6 10.78 -52.10 -9.81
C ALA A 6 10.22 -51.38 -8.58
N SER A 7 11.14 -50.84 -7.79
CA SER A 7 10.94 -49.97 -6.64
C SER A 7 10.87 -48.49 -7.07
N MET A 8 10.39 -47.64 -6.15
CA MET A 8 10.49 -46.16 -6.09
C MET A 8 9.52 -45.41 -7.04
N SER A 9 8.83 -44.34 -6.63
CA SER A 9 9.34 -43.20 -5.88
C SER A 9 8.23 -42.50 -5.09
N VAL A 10 8.53 -42.21 -3.82
CA VAL A 10 7.80 -41.24 -2.98
C VAL A 10 8.13 -39.86 -3.53
N ALA A 11 7.14 -39.18 -4.13
CA ALA A 11 7.32 -37.80 -4.55
C ALA A 11 7.54 -36.93 -3.31
N GLN A 12 8.72 -36.33 -3.29
CA GLN A 12 9.24 -35.44 -2.27
C GLN A 12 8.27 -34.27 -2.02
N SER A 13 8.05 -33.97 -0.74
CA SER A 13 7.61 -32.66 -0.28
C SER A 13 8.59 -31.62 -0.82
N ALA A 14 8.17 -30.86 -1.82
CA ALA A 14 8.94 -29.72 -2.28
C ALA A 14 9.01 -28.72 -1.12
N ASP A 15 10.22 -28.51 -0.65
CA ASP A 15 10.61 -27.51 0.32
C ASP A 15 10.41 -26.12 -0.32
N TYR A 16 9.25 -25.52 -0.09
CA TYR A 16 8.88 -24.18 -0.60
C TYR A 16 9.58 -23.03 0.15
N ASN A 17 10.67 -23.30 0.88
CA ASN A 17 11.30 -22.35 1.78
C ASN A 17 12.24 -21.33 1.11
N ASP A 18 12.36 -21.29 -0.22
CA ASP A 18 13.42 -20.47 -0.83
C ASP A 18 13.05 -19.83 -2.18
N LEU A 19 11.77 -19.56 -2.44
CA LEU A 19 11.39 -18.75 -3.60
C LEU A 19 11.54 -17.26 -3.25
N PRO A 20 12.46 -16.53 -3.92
CA PRO A 20 12.61 -15.10 -3.69
C PRO A 20 11.31 -14.40 -4.06
N LEU A 21 10.73 -13.66 -3.10
CA LEU A 21 9.61 -12.79 -3.40
C LEU A 21 10.06 -11.75 -4.45
N PRO A 22 9.21 -11.41 -5.42
CA PRO A 22 9.56 -10.39 -6.40
C PRO A 22 9.83 -9.05 -5.68
N PRO A 23 10.88 -8.30 -6.10
CA PRO A 23 11.29 -7.04 -5.48
C PRO A 23 10.20 -5.96 -5.59
N LEU A 24 10.18 -5.04 -4.61
CA LEU A 24 9.18 -3.97 -4.45
C LEU A 24 9.39 -2.75 -5.38
N ASP A 25 10.42 -2.75 -6.22
CA ASP A 25 11.07 -1.53 -6.71
C ASP A 25 10.54 -0.94 -8.02
N THR A 26 9.26 -0.59 -8.13
CA THR A 26 8.82 0.25 -9.27
C THR A 26 8.05 1.52 -8.92
N LEU A 27 7.60 1.67 -7.67
CA LEU A 27 6.88 2.86 -7.22
C LEU A 27 7.57 3.64 -6.09
N ASP A 28 8.61 3.07 -5.48
CA ASP A 28 9.32 3.70 -4.36
C ASP A 28 10.10 4.96 -4.81
N SER A 29 10.60 4.97 -6.04
CA SER A 29 11.28 6.14 -6.63
C SER A 29 10.37 7.37 -6.76
N ALA A 30 9.04 7.23 -6.67
CA ALA A 30 8.10 8.34 -6.71
C ALA A 30 7.78 8.93 -5.31
N LEU A 31 8.30 8.31 -4.24
CA LEU A 31 8.13 8.73 -2.84
C LEU A 31 9.33 9.52 -2.31
N ASP A 32 10.38 9.66 -3.11
CA ASP A 32 11.64 10.27 -2.71
C ASP A 32 11.50 11.80 -2.56
N VAL A 33 11.49 12.27 -1.30
CA VAL A 33 11.51 13.70 -0.97
C VAL A 33 12.98 14.14 -0.91
N PRO A 34 13.42 15.15 -1.69
CA PRO A 34 14.82 15.56 -1.69
C PRO A 34 15.21 16.19 -0.36
N GLY A 35 15.97 15.49 0.48
CA GLY A 35 16.49 16.10 1.70
C GLY A 35 16.93 15.20 2.85
N GLU A 36 17.48 14.01 2.63
CA GLU A 36 18.24 13.31 3.69
C GLU A 36 19.30 12.42 3.03
N LEU A 37 20.56 12.53 3.45
CA LEU A 37 21.60 11.59 3.03
C LEU A 37 21.33 10.28 3.75
N ALA A 38 20.49 9.44 3.14
CA ALA A 38 20.14 8.14 3.66
C ALA A 38 21.38 7.23 3.74
N ASP A 39 21.52 6.51 4.85
CA ASP A 39 22.46 5.41 4.97
C ASP A 39 21.91 4.21 4.21
N GLU A 40 22.41 3.99 2.99
CA GLU A 40 22.01 2.92 2.08
C GLU A 40 21.99 1.53 2.77
N GLY A 41 22.86 1.31 3.77
CA GLY A 41 22.90 0.05 4.54
C GLY A 41 21.71 -0.12 5.48
N MET A 42 21.21 0.97 6.06
CA MET A 42 20.05 0.97 6.95
C MET A 42 18.73 0.80 6.18
N GLU A 43 18.64 1.38 4.99
CA GLU A 43 17.47 1.22 4.10
C GLU A 43 17.33 -0.22 3.60
N GLN A 44 18.43 -0.82 3.13
CA GLN A 44 18.43 -2.20 2.66
C GLN A 44 18.04 -3.18 3.76
N HIS A 45 18.55 -2.98 4.98
CA HIS A 45 18.19 -3.81 6.12
C HIS A 45 16.70 -3.69 6.47
N SER A 46 16.18 -2.45 6.55
CA SER A 46 14.77 -2.18 6.85
C SER A 46 13.85 -2.79 5.80
N ALA A 47 14.22 -2.71 4.52
CA ALA A 47 13.47 -3.30 3.41
C ALA A 47 13.42 -4.84 3.51
N LEU A 48 14.54 -5.48 3.86
CA LEU A 48 14.61 -6.93 4.06
C LEU A 48 13.75 -7.40 5.24
N GLU A 49 13.74 -6.67 6.36
CA GLU A 49 12.89 -6.97 7.51
C GLU A 49 11.41 -6.88 7.15
N VAL A 50 11.00 -5.81 6.44
CA VAL A 50 9.63 -5.64 5.98
C VAL A 50 9.23 -6.76 5.03
N GLN A 51 10.08 -7.11 4.06
CA GLN A 51 9.81 -8.22 3.13
C GLN A 51 9.67 -9.56 3.85
N THR A 52 10.51 -9.80 4.86
CA THR A 52 10.46 -11.02 5.69
C THR A 52 9.15 -11.08 6.48
N ALA A 53 8.75 -9.99 7.12
CA ALA A 53 7.49 -9.91 7.87
C ALA A 53 6.27 -10.11 6.96
N VAL A 54 6.26 -9.48 5.78
CA VAL A 54 5.21 -9.65 4.77
C VAL A 54 5.15 -11.09 4.26
N GLY A 55 6.31 -11.70 3.97
CA GLY A 55 6.39 -13.10 3.56
C GLY A 55 5.85 -14.05 4.62
N ALA A 56 6.21 -13.83 5.89
CA ALA A 56 5.70 -14.61 7.01
C ALA A 56 4.17 -14.45 7.17
N ALA A 57 3.64 -13.24 7.01
CA ALA A 57 2.20 -13.00 7.07
C ALA A 57 1.44 -13.72 5.94
N ILE A 58 1.94 -13.65 4.69
CA ILE A 58 1.33 -14.35 3.55
C ILE A 58 1.35 -15.87 3.77
N LYS A 59 2.49 -16.41 4.21
CA LYS A 59 2.63 -17.83 4.53
C LYS A 59 1.67 -18.26 5.64
N GLY A 60 1.58 -17.47 6.71
CA GLY A 60 0.64 -17.72 7.81
C GLY A 60 -0.83 -17.71 7.35
N MET A 61 -1.20 -16.81 6.44
CA MET A 61 -2.55 -16.79 5.87
C MET A 61 -2.86 -18.03 5.01
N ALA A 62 -1.88 -18.52 4.25
CA ALA A 62 -2.01 -19.75 3.49
C ALA A 62 -2.11 -20.98 4.40
N GLU A 63 -1.32 -21.06 5.46
CA GLU A 63 -1.30 -22.22 6.37
C GLU A 63 -2.54 -22.28 7.29
N LEU A 64 -2.93 -21.15 7.88
CA LEU A 64 -4.00 -21.10 8.87
C LEU A 64 -5.39 -21.06 8.24
N TYR A 65 -5.53 -20.38 7.09
CA TYR A 65 -6.83 -20.10 6.47
C TYR A 65 -6.97 -20.69 5.07
N GLN A 66 -5.95 -21.39 4.55
CA GLN A 66 -5.93 -21.92 3.17
C GLN A 66 -6.18 -20.85 2.09
N LEU A 67 -5.84 -19.60 2.40
CA LEU A 67 -5.99 -18.46 1.52
C LEU A 67 -4.72 -18.25 0.71
N ASN A 68 -4.71 -18.80 -0.50
CA ASN A 68 -3.62 -18.59 -1.46
C ASN A 68 -3.90 -17.37 -2.34
N LEU A 69 -3.06 -16.35 -2.23
CA LEU A 69 -3.08 -15.18 -3.10
C LEU A 69 -2.15 -15.42 -4.29
N SER A 70 -2.62 -15.08 -5.50
CA SER A 70 -1.77 -15.11 -6.68
C SER A 70 -0.83 -13.89 -6.70
N ASP A 71 0.32 -14.02 -7.37
CA ASP A 71 1.29 -12.91 -7.51
C ASP A 71 0.67 -11.65 -8.10
N CYS A 72 -0.29 -11.80 -9.03
CA CYS A 72 -1.03 -10.68 -9.61
C CYS A 72 -1.81 -9.90 -8.54
N LYS A 73 -2.52 -10.61 -7.63
CA LYS A 73 -3.27 -9.97 -6.55
C LYS A 73 -2.35 -9.31 -5.52
N LEU A 74 -1.23 -9.96 -5.20
CA LEU A 74 -0.22 -9.39 -4.31
C LEU A 74 0.37 -8.12 -4.90
N LYS A 75 0.68 -8.11 -6.20
CA LYS A 75 1.16 -6.92 -6.89
C LYS A 75 0.11 -5.80 -6.85
N GLU A 76 -1.14 -6.09 -7.22
CA GLU A 76 -2.22 -5.10 -7.17
C GLU A 76 -2.37 -4.46 -5.78
N ALA A 77 -2.31 -5.28 -4.72
CA ALA A 77 -2.40 -4.81 -3.34
C ALA A 77 -1.21 -3.93 -2.92
N ARG A 78 0.02 -4.29 -3.32
CA ARG A 78 1.24 -3.54 -3.01
C ARG A 78 1.25 -2.13 -3.60
N GLU A 79 0.59 -1.94 -4.75
CA GLU A 79 0.55 -0.64 -5.43
C GLU A 79 -0.45 0.36 -4.83
N VAL A 80 -1.35 -0.06 -3.93
CA VAL A 80 -2.44 0.78 -3.42
C VAL A 80 -1.94 2.03 -2.71
N PHE A 81 -1.12 1.89 -1.67
CA PHE A 81 -0.61 3.05 -0.94
C PHE A 81 0.35 3.90 -1.78
N PRO A 82 1.32 3.35 -2.52
CA PRO A 82 2.18 4.15 -3.38
C PRO A 82 1.43 4.97 -4.44
N LYS A 83 0.34 4.45 -5.00
CA LYS A 83 -0.50 5.25 -5.91
C LYS A 83 -1.23 6.38 -5.19
N ALA A 84 -1.78 6.11 -4.00
CA ALA A 84 -2.47 7.13 -3.21
C ALA A 84 -1.53 8.26 -2.78
N SER A 85 -0.37 7.92 -2.24
CA SER A 85 0.62 8.88 -1.76
C SER A 85 1.34 9.59 -2.90
N GLY A 86 1.71 8.87 -3.97
CA GLY A 86 2.29 9.45 -5.18
C GLY A 86 1.35 10.48 -5.81
N PHE A 87 0.06 10.18 -5.91
CA PHE A 87 -0.94 11.17 -6.35
C PHE A 87 -0.96 12.39 -5.45
N ALA A 88 -1.07 12.20 -4.12
CA ALA A 88 -1.09 13.30 -3.17
C ALA A 88 0.15 14.20 -3.32
N ASN A 89 1.33 13.60 -3.41
CA ASN A 89 2.59 14.32 -3.59
C ASN A 89 2.60 15.16 -4.87
N GLN A 90 2.09 14.64 -6.00
CA GLN A 90 2.01 15.41 -7.24
C GLN A 90 1.04 16.61 -7.14
N ILE A 91 -0.09 16.45 -6.46
CA ILE A 91 -1.02 17.57 -6.25
C ILE A 91 -0.36 18.66 -5.37
N HIS A 92 0.34 18.28 -4.30
CA HIS A 92 1.00 19.24 -3.41
C HIS A 92 2.25 19.89 -4.03
N ALA A 93 2.96 19.18 -4.90
CA ALA A 93 4.16 19.70 -5.56
C ALA A 93 3.87 20.73 -6.66
N SER A 94 2.64 20.77 -7.20
CA SER A 94 2.29 21.61 -8.35
C SER A 94 1.09 22.50 -8.06
N GLY A 95 1.32 23.81 -7.95
CA GLY A 95 0.25 24.80 -7.76
C GLY A 95 -0.82 24.76 -8.86
N THR A 96 -0.45 24.40 -10.09
CA THR A 96 -1.41 24.22 -11.20
C THR A 96 -2.31 23.00 -11.00
N LEU A 97 -1.74 21.87 -10.58
CA LEU A 97 -2.53 20.67 -10.28
C LEU A 97 -3.41 20.88 -9.06
N GLN A 98 -2.90 21.58 -8.03
CA GLN A 98 -3.64 21.96 -6.85
C GLN A 98 -4.85 22.83 -7.19
N ALA A 99 -4.67 23.87 -8.01
CA ALA A 99 -5.78 24.72 -8.45
C ALA A 99 -6.84 23.93 -9.23
N ALA A 100 -6.41 23.09 -10.17
CA ALA A 100 -7.32 22.23 -10.93
C ALA A 100 -8.05 21.21 -10.04
N PHE A 101 -7.38 20.67 -9.02
CA PHE A 101 -7.97 19.76 -8.04
C PHE A 101 -9.08 20.47 -7.23
N ALA A 102 -8.80 21.68 -6.75
CA ALA A 102 -9.77 22.48 -6.00
C ALA A 102 -11.00 22.84 -6.85
N GLU A 103 -10.81 23.23 -8.12
CA GLU A 103 -11.90 23.48 -9.05
C GLU A 103 -12.78 22.25 -9.26
N LEU A 104 -12.16 21.06 -9.41
CA LEU A 104 -12.90 19.81 -9.51
C LEU A 104 -13.64 19.44 -8.22
N CYS A 105 -13.06 19.70 -7.05
CA CYS A 105 -13.76 19.51 -5.78
C CYS A 105 -15.03 20.38 -5.69
N VAL A 106 -14.95 21.63 -6.14
CA VAL A 106 -16.11 22.53 -6.21
C VAL A 106 -17.15 22.00 -7.21
N ALA A 107 -16.71 21.58 -8.39
CA ALA A 107 -17.60 21.04 -9.43
C ALA A 107 -18.29 19.73 -9.00
N CYS A 108 -17.60 18.90 -8.23
CA CYS A 108 -18.08 17.59 -7.75
C CYS A 108 -18.72 17.64 -6.36
N LYS A 109 -18.92 18.84 -5.77
CA LYS A 109 -19.39 19.00 -4.38
C LYS A 109 -20.69 18.27 -4.04
N ASN A 110 -21.60 18.13 -5.01
CA ASN A 110 -22.88 17.44 -4.81
C ASN A 110 -22.76 15.91 -4.80
N ILE A 111 -21.61 15.38 -5.25
CA ILE A 111 -21.34 13.94 -5.35
C ILE A 111 -20.37 13.51 -4.24
N LEU A 112 -19.45 14.40 -3.86
CA LEU A 112 -18.53 14.15 -2.76
C LEU A 112 -19.28 14.09 -1.42
N THR A 113 -19.03 13.02 -0.67
CA THR A 113 -19.57 12.84 0.69
C THR A 113 -18.68 13.46 1.76
N THR A 114 -17.51 13.97 1.37
CA THR A 114 -16.48 14.52 2.24
C THR A 114 -16.43 16.04 2.20
N LYS A 115 -15.93 16.65 3.28
CA LYS A 115 -15.54 18.08 3.33
C LYS A 115 -14.05 18.29 3.06
N LYS A 116 -13.30 17.21 2.80
CA LYS A 116 -11.88 17.31 2.46
C LYS A 116 -11.77 18.01 1.11
N GLU A 117 -10.84 18.95 1.02
CA GLU A 117 -10.59 19.72 -0.21
C GLU A 117 -9.30 19.30 -0.90
N MET A 118 -8.49 18.46 -0.22
CA MET A 118 -7.17 18.02 -0.66
C MET A 118 -6.86 16.62 -0.12
N PRO A 119 -6.13 15.78 -0.89
CA PRO A 119 -5.57 14.54 -0.37
C PRO A 119 -4.47 14.84 0.66
N MET A 120 -4.40 14.03 1.71
CA MET A 120 -3.33 14.13 2.72
C MET A 120 -2.05 13.48 2.18
N GLN A 121 -0.90 14.10 2.42
CA GLN A 121 0.40 13.48 2.13
C GLN A 121 0.73 12.41 3.17
N GLN A 122 1.35 11.34 2.72
CA GLN A 122 1.89 10.30 3.60
C GLN A 122 3.25 10.76 4.17
N VAL A 123 3.51 10.40 5.43
CA VAL A 123 4.82 10.48 6.07
C VAL A 123 5.31 9.05 6.33
N ALA A 124 6.45 8.67 5.75
CA ALA A 124 6.90 7.27 5.64
C ALA A 124 6.95 6.51 6.98
N THR A 125 7.28 7.20 8.08
CA THR A 125 7.45 6.58 9.41
C THR A 125 6.19 6.51 10.26
N CYS A 126 5.06 7.03 9.78
CA CYS A 126 3.84 7.16 10.57
C CYS A 126 2.66 6.45 9.90
N TRP A 127 2.32 5.25 10.40
CA TRP A 127 1.19 4.47 9.90
C TRP A 127 -0.11 5.30 9.89
N GLY A 128 -0.31 6.18 10.88
CA GLY A 128 -1.48 7.06 10.96
C GLY A 128 -1.57 8.05 9.79
N SER A 129 -0.43 8.53 9.29
CA SER A 129 -0.39 9.36 8.09
C SER A 129 -0.69 8.57 6.82
N ALA A 130 -0.24 7.30 6.74
CA ALA A 130 -0.58 6.41 5.63
C ALA A 130 -2.09 6.11 5.61
N ALA A 131 -2.66 5.80 6.78
CA ALA A 131 -4.11 5.60 6.94
C ALA A 131 -4.89 6.86 6.54
N ALA A 132 -4.48 8.04 6.99
CA ALA A 132 -5.14 9.30 6.63
C ALA A 132 -4.96 9.67 5.14
N CYS A 133 -3.80 9.38 4.54
CA CYS A 133 -3.56 9.50 3.10
C CYS A 133 -4.53 8.59 2.32
N GLY A 134 -4.58 7.30 2.66
CA GLY A 134 -5.48 6.33 2.05
C GLY A 134 -6.96 6.70 2.20
N GLN A 135 -7.38 7.14 3.39
CA GLN A 135 -8.76 7.55 3.65
C GLN A 135 -9.14 8.81 2.85
N THR A 136 -8.29 9.84 2.86
CA THR A 136 -8.58 11.06 2.08
C THR A 136 -8.56 10.81 0.58
N HIS A 137 -7.69 9.91 0.10
CA HIS A 137 -7.68 9.48 -1.30
C HIS A 137 -8.99 8.80 -1.69
N LYS A 138 -9.51 7.91 -0.83
CA LYS A 138 -10.81 7.25 -1.02
C LYS A 138 -11.98 8.24 -0.97
N ASP A 139 -11.99 9.14 0.00
CA ASP A 139 -13.02 10.18 0.15
C ASP A 139 -13.13 11.08 -1.10
N LEU A 140 -12.01 11.28 -1.80
CA LEU A 140 -11.87 12.12 -2.98
C LEU A 140 -11.85 11.32 -4.30
N GLN A 141 -12.23 10.04 -4.27
CA GLN A 141 -12.12 9.10 -5.40
C GLN A 141 -12.62 9.70 -6.72
N VAL A 142 -13.79 10.35 -6.71
CA VAL A 142 -14.39 10.94 -7.93
C VAL A 142 -13.44 11.94 -8.59
N VAL A 143 -12.80 12.80 -7.80
CA VAL A 143 -11.87 13.81 -8.31
C VAL A 143 -10.57 13.16 -8.79
N VAL A 144 -10.06 12.18 -8.02
CA VAL A 144 -8.86 11.40 -8.39
C VAL A 144 -9.06 10.71 -9.74
N GLU A 145 -10.19 10.04 -9.95
CA GLU A 145 -10.50 9.34 -11.20
C GLU A 145 -10.59 10.32 -12.39
N ILE A 146 -11.19 11.49 -12.21
CA ILE A 146 -11.25 12.53 -13.25
C ILE A 146 -9.85 13.02 -13.62
N MET A 147 -8.98 13.26 -12.63
CA MET A 147 -7.64 13.78 -12.89
C MET A 147 -6.72 12.73 -13.50
N THR A 148 -6.77 11.49 -13.03
CA THR A 148 -5.92 10.40 -13.52
C THR A 148 -6.35 9.91 -14.91
N SER A 149 -7.63 10.06 -15.29
CA SER A 149 -8.12 9.71 -16.64
C SER A 149 -7.81 10.74 -17.72
N LYS A 150 -7.52 12.00 -17.35
CA LYS A 150 -7.25 13.09 -18.30
C LYS A 150 -5.76 13.22 -18.61
N PRO A 151 -5.32 13.05 -19.87
CA PRO A 151 -3.90 13.11 -20.24
C PRO A 151 -3.22 14.45 -19.93
N VAL A 152 -3.97 15.55 -19.90
CA VAL A 152 -3.44 16.90 -19.65
C VAL A 152 -2.74 17.02 -18.29
N TYR A 153 -3.17 16.24 -17.29
CA TYR A 153 -2.60 16.29 -15.95
C TYR A 153 -1.37 15.39 -15.77
N LYS A 154 -1.12 14.46 -16.70
CA LYS A 154 -0.01 13.48 -16.63
C LYS A 154 0.00 12.63 -15.36
N LEU A 155 -1.17 12.36 -14.76
CA LEU A 155 -1.31 11.57 -13.53
C LEU A 155 -1.76 10.12 -13.76
N ARG A 156 -1.64 9.62 -15.00
CA ARG A 156 -2.19 8.31 -15.39
C ARG A 156 -1.58 7.13 -14.62
N GLU A 157 -0.32 7.24 -14.21
CA GLU A 157 0.37 6.20 -13.43
C GLU A 157 -0.25 5.95 -12.05
N PHE A 158 -0.89 6.97 -11.46
CA PHE A 158 -1.57 6.86 -10.17
C PHE A 158 -3.02 6.37 -10.28
N GLN A 159 -3.47 6.02 -11.49
CA GLN A 159 -4.81 5.49 -11.68
C GLN A 159 -4.94 4.12 -10.99
N MET A 160 -5.94 4.01 -10.12
CA MET A 160 -6.30 2.76 -9.45
C MET A 160 -7.32 1.96 -10.26
N LEU A 161 -7.17 0.64 -10.24
CA LEU A 161 -8.18 -0.31 -10.72
C LEU A 161 -9.34 -0.38 -9.71
N SER A 162 -10.51 -0.89 -10.15
CA SER A 162 -11.64 -1.14 -9.24
C SER A 162 -11.24 -2.01 -8.05
N THR A 163 -10.47 -3.08 -8.29
CA THR A 163 -9.96 -3.97 -7.24
C THR A 163 -9.06 -3.25 -6.25
N GLN A 164 -8.25 -2.29 -6.71
CA GLN A 164 -7.38 -1.49 -5.84
C GLN A 164 -8.18 -0.53 -4.96
N TRP A 165 -9.29 0.02 -5.45
CA TRP A 165 -10.22 0.81 -4.63
C TRP A 165 -10.91 -0.01 -3.55
N ASP A 166 -11.26 -1.26 -3.86
CA ASP A 166 -11.87 -2.18 -2.90
C ASP A 166 -10.84 -2.56 -1.80
N ILE A 167 -9.61 -2.90 -2.21
CA ILE A 167 -8.50 -3.18 -1.27
C ILE A 167 -8.23 -1.96 -0.39
N LEU A 168 -8.17 -0.75 -0.96
CA LEU A 168 -7.94 0.48 -0.19
C LEU A 168 -9.00 0.67 0.89
N GLN A 169 -10.27 0.42 0.55
CA GLN A 169 -11.37 0.53 1.50
C GLN A 169 -11.25 -0.51 2.63
N GLU A 170 -11.01 -1.78 2.29
CA GLU A 170 -10.84 -2.84 3.28
C GLU A 170 -9.65 -2.57 4.21
N VAL A 171 -8.52 -2.12 3.66
CA VAL A 171 -7.34 -1.80 4.45
C VAL A 171 -7.57 -0.59 5.35
N ASN A 172 -8.25 0.46 4.86
CA ASN A 172 -8.62 1.60 5.71
C ASN A 172 -9.50 1.16 6.89
N GLU A 173 -10.46 0.27 6.68
CA GLU A 173 -11.27 -0.30 7.78
C GLU A 173 -10.42 -1.14 8.73
N CYS A 174 -9.51 -1.96 8.23
CA CYS A 174 -8.59 -2.74 9.06
C CYS A 174 -7.68 -1.84 9.91
N LEU A 175 -7.18 -0.73 9.36
CA LEU A 175 -6.26 0.16 10.05
C LEU A 175 -6.92 0.91 11.22
N LYS A 176 -8.26 1.08 11.21
CA LYS A 176 -8.99 1.71 12.33
C LYS A 176 -8.79 0.99 13.66
N VAL A 177 -8.50 -0.31 13.65
CA VAL A 177 -8.25 -1.08 14.89
C VAL A 177 -7.03 -0.56 15.67
N PHE A 178 -6.13 0.16 15.00
CA PHE A 178 -4.93 0.74 15.62
C PHE A 178 -5.15 2.18 16.12
N GLU A 179 -6.26 2.84 15.78
CA GLU A 179 -6.50 4.25 16.13
C GLU A 179 -6.60 4.44 17.65
N GLU A 180 -7.48 3.69 18.31
CA GLU A 180 -7.68 3.81 19.76
C GLU A 180 -6.42 3.45 20.56
N PRO A 181 -5.74 2.30 20.31
CA PRO A 181 -4.48 1.99 20.95
C PRO A 181 -3.43 3.09 20.75
N THR A 182 -3.31 3.63 19.53
CA THR A 182 -2.33 4.68 19.24
C THR A 182 -2.66 5.97 19.97
N HIS A 183 -3.94 6.37 20.00
CA HIS A 183 -4.39 7.52 20.75
C HIS A 183 -4.07 7.38 22.25
N MET A 184 -4.39 6.23 22.85
CA MET A 184 -4.09 5.94 24.26
C MET A 184 -2.60 6.09 24.57
N HIS A 185 -1.72 5.48 23.78
CA HIS A 185 -0.27 5.52 24.02
C HIS A 185 0.39 6.85 23.63
N SER A 186 -0.30 7.70 22.87
CA SER A 186 0.17 9.06 22.56
C SER A 186 -0.08 10.07 23.68
N GLN A 187 -0.90 9.72 24.68
CA GLN A 187 -1.23 10.62 25.78
C GLN A 187 -0.09 10.72 26.79
N LYS A 188 0.19 11.96 27.23
CA LYS A 188 1.21 12.22 28.25
C LYS A 188 0.80 11.57 29.57
N GLY A 189 1.56 10.56 30.01
CA GLY A 189 1.34 9.87 31.28
C GLY A 189 0.88 8.41 31.16
N VAL A 190 0.68 7.89 29.94
CA VAL A 190 0.48 6.46 29.72
C VAL A 190 1.85 5.80 29.54
N PRO A 191 2.29 4.92 30.45
CA PRO A 191 3.55 4.19 30.30
C PRO A 191 3.46 3.21 29.12
N LEU A 192 4.46 3.23 28.24
CA LEU A 192 4.55 2.47 26.99
C LEU A 192 4.91 0.98 27.20
N ILE A 193 4.53 0.37 28.34
CA ILE A 193 4.96 -0.94 28.91
C ILE A 193 5.84 -0.72 30.17
N HIS A 194 5.55 -1.48 31.23
CA HIS A 194 6.30 -1.57 32.49
C HIS A 194 7.25 -2.77 32.48
#